data_AF-A0A3A8T3U6-F1
#
_entry.id   AF-A0A3A8T3U6-F1
#
_cell.length_a   1.000
_cell.length_b   1.000
_cell.length_c   1.000
_cell.angle_alpha   90.00
_cell.angle_beta   90.00
_cell.angle_gamma   90.00
#
_symmetry.space_group_name_H-M   'P 1'
#
loop_
_entity.id
_entity.type
_entity.pdbx_description
1 polymer ?
#
loop_
_entity_poly.entity_id
_entity_poly.type
_entity_poly.pdbx_seq_one_letter_code
_entity_poly.pdbx_strand_id
1 'polypeptide(L)'
;MASCPLFRTLLMTASLLLALPTSASAGDDTETRKKLVACINKEIVAANSNWKLSSGDLKKFTGIIDREIMKEPLVKKSSEEQMRVINEIENATRKEVPSLDLKAVDKMIETLKAKGMHCSSQVKR
;
A
#
# COMPACT_ATOMS: atom_id res chain seq x y z
N MET A 1 -67.56 -29.59 -15.62
CA MET A 1 -66.33 -30.16 -15.03
C MET A 1 -65.16 -29.53 -15.77
N ALA A 2 -64.62 -28.44 -15.23
CA ALA A 2 -63.33 -28.35 -14.50
C ALA A 2 -62.32 -27.64 -15.42
N SER A 3 -62.03 -26.35 -15.18
CA SER A 3 -60.85 -25.83 -14.43
C SER A 3 -59.56 -25.98 -15.25
N CYS A 4 -58.70 -25.00 -15.57
CA CYS A 4 -58.48 -23.58 -15.23
C CYS A 4 -57.56 -23.00 -16.33
N PRO A 5 -57.60 -21.69 -16.65
CA PRO A 5 -56.58 -21.03 -17.45
C PRO A 5 -55.43 -20.59 -16.53
N LEU A 6 -54.36 -21.37 -16.46
CA LEU A 6 -53.13 -20.94 -15.80
C LEU A 6 -52.19 -20.30 -16.83
N PHE A 7 -51.38 -19.35 -16.36
CA PHE A 7 -50.46 -18.49 -17.10
C PHE A 7 -51.02 -17.17 -17.64
N ARG A 8 -51.87 -16.53 -16.83
CA ARG A 8 -51.74 -15.08 -16.60
C ARG A 8 -50.53 -14.88 -15.66
N THR A 9 -49.84 -13.74 -15.80
CA THR A 9 -48.69 -13.25 -15.00
C THR A 9 -47.32 -13.92 -15.22
N LEU A 10 -46.69 -13.67 -16.38
CA LEU A 10 -45.25 -13.39 -16.40
C LEU A 10 -45.06 -11.88 -16.14
N LEU A 11 -45.23 -11.52 -14.87
CA LEU A 11 -44.82 -10.23 -14.33
C LEU A 11 -43.29 -10.21 -14.24
N MET A 12 -42.68 -9.18 -14.85
CA MET A 12 -41.61 -8.39 -14.26
C MET A 12 -40.53 -9.17 -13.48
N THR A 13 -39.54 -9.71 -14.17
CA THR A 13 -38.21 -9.97 -13.56
C THR A 13 -37.11 -9.40 -14.45
N ALA A 14 -37.22 -8.11 -14.76
CA ALA A 14 -36.14 -7.31 -15.32
C ALA A 14 -35.88 -6.15 -14.35
N SER A 15 -35.30 -6.42 -13.17
CA SER A 15 -34.72 -5.41 -12.27
C SER A 15 -34.15 -6.08 -11.00
N LEU A 16 -33.04 -6.83 -11.09
CA LEU A 16 -32.15 -7.01 -9.92
C LEU A 16 -30.78 -7.61 -10.28
N LEU A 17 -30.08 -7.02 -11.26
CA LEU A 17 -28.66 -7.33 -11.51
C LEU A 17 -27.76 -6.08 -11.47
N LEU A 18 -28.22 -5.01 -10.79
CA LEU A 18 -27.44 -3.78 -10.57
C LEU A 18 -27.05 -3.58 -9.10
N ALA A 19 -26.80 -4.67 -8.38
CA ALA A 19 -26.14 -4.64 -7.08
C ALA A 19 -24.82 -5.41 -7.13
N LEU A 20 -24.03 -5.18 -8.17
CA LEU A 20 -22.59 -5.39 -8.04
C LEU A 20 -22.03 -4.15 -7.34
N PRO A 21 -21.23 -4.32 -6.27
CA PRO A 21 -20.56 -3.19 -5.64
C PRO A 21 -19.75 -2.49 -6.71
N THR A 22 -20.15 -1.26 -7.00
CA THR A 22 -19.43 -0.32 -7.85
C THR A 22 -17.97 -0.35 -7.46
N SER A 23 -17.12 -0.76 -8.40
CA SER A 23 -15.72 -0.34 -8.54
C SER A 23 -15.12 0.23 -7.25
N ALA A 24 -14.32 -0.58 -6.53
CA ALA A 24 -13.44 -0.06 -5.50
C ALA A 24 -12.77 1.20 -6.06
N SER A 25 -13.11 2.34 -5.48
CA SER A 25 -12.78 3.63 -6.05
C SER A 25 -11.26 3.76 -6.04
N ALA A 26 -10.65 4.23 -7.12
CA ALA A 26 -9.23 4.59 -7.11
C ALA A 26 -8.88 5.59 -5.98
N GLY A 27 -9.89 6.28 -5.44
CA GLY A 27 -9.79 7.10 -4.23
C GLY A 27 -9.56 6.30 -2.94
N ASP A 28 -10.22 5.15 -2.75
CA ASP A 28 -10.08 4.32 -1.55
C ASP A 28 -8.68 3.71 -1.46
N ASP A 29 -8.15 3.28 -2.60
CA ASP A 29 -6.78 2.78 -2.72
C ASP A 29 -5.74 3.88 -2.41
N THR A 30 -6.00 5.11 -2.85
CA THR A 30 -5.10 6.24 -2.61
C THR A 30 -5.08 6.66 -1.14
N GLU A 31 -6.24 6.74 -0.49
CA GLU A 31 -6.32 7.03 0.95
C GLU A 31 -5.71 5.91 1.80
N THR A 32 -5.89 4.66 1.40
CA THR A 32 -5.24 3.51 2.03
C THR A 32 -3.71 3.58 1.92
N ARG A 33 -3.18 3.98 0.75
CA ARG A 33 -1.73 4.25 0.58
C ARG A 33 -1.24 5.38 1.47
N LYS A 34 -1.97 6.49 1.58
CA LYS A 34 -1.61 7.60 2.48
C LYS A 34 -1.55 7.15 3.95
N LYS A 35 -2.51 6.33 4.41
CA LYS A 35 -2.51 5.76 5.76
C LYS A 35 -1.29 4.86 5.99
N LEU A 36 -0.94 4.03 5.01
CA LEU A 36 0.23 3.17 5.07
C LEU A 36 1.53 3.98 5.16
N VAL A 37 1.68 4.99 4.30
CA VAL A 37 2.79 5.94 4.31
C VAL A 37 2.92 6.64 5.67
N ALA A 38 1.81 7.16 6.20
CA ALA A 38 1.82 7.85 7.50
C ALA A 38 2.27 6.92 8.64
N CYS A 39 1.81 5.67 8.65
CA CYS A 39 2.25 4.68 9.63
C CYS A 39 3.75 4.36 9.49
N ILE A 40 4.22 4.10 8.26
CA ILE A 40 5.63 3.78 8.01
C ILE A 40 6.51 4.96 8.41
N ASN A 41 6.17 6.18 8.01
CA ASN A 41 6.94 7.38 8.35
C ASN A 41 7.02 7.58 9.87
N LYS A 42 5.93 7.33 10.61
CA LYS A 42 5.98 7.36 12.08
C LYS A 42 6.97 6.34 12.64
N GLU A 43 6.95 5.10 12.15
CA GLU A 43 7.87 4.04 12.59
C GLU A 43 9.33 4.33 12.21
N ILE A 44 9.58 4.86 11.01
CA ILE A 44 10.92 5.21 10.52
C ILE A 44 11.50 6.40 11.29
N VAL A 45 10.68 7.43 11.57
CA VAL A 45 11.09 8.56 12.42
C VAL A 45 11.44 8.08 13.83
N ALA A 46 10.64 7.18 14.41
CA ALA A 46 10.94 6.58 15.71
C ALA A 46 12.25 5.77 15.67
N ALA A 47 12.48 4.98 14.62
CA ALA A 47 13.70 4.21 14.45
C ALA A 47 14.95 5.07 14.22
N ASN A 48 14.80 6.33 13.78
CA ASN A 48 15.91 7.24 13.56
C ASN A 48 16.73 7.54 14.83
N SER A 49 16.21 7.30 16.04
CA SER A 49 17.01 7.38 17.27
C SER A 49 18.24 6.45 17.23
N ASN A 50 18.14 5.34 16.47
CA ASN A 50 19.20 4.34 16.35
C ASN A 50 20.21 4.67 15.24
N TRP A 51 19.78 5.34 14.18
CA TRP A 51 20.62 5.68 13.03
C TRP A 51 21.21 7.08 13.12
N LYS A 52 20.54 7.97 13.84
CA LYS A 52 20.91 9.38 14.05
C LYS A 52 21.11 10.12 12.72
N LEU A 53 20.25 9.85 11.74
CA LEU A 53 20.30 10.59 10.47
C LEU A 53 20.01 12.06 10.74
N SER A 54 20.67 12.92 9.96
CA SER A 54 20.33 14.34 9.93
C SER A 54 18.86 14.50 9.51
N SER A 55 18.23 15.60 9.92
CA SER A 55 16.85 15.89 9.49
C SER A 55 16.71 15.94 7.97
N GLY A 56 17.77 16.34 7.25
CA GLY A 56 17.79 16.36 5.79
C GLY A 56 17.80 14.95 5.20
N ASP A 57 18.66 14.08 5.71
CA ASP A 57 18.80 12.70 5.21
C ASP A 57 17.58 11.84 5.57
N LEU A 58 17.02 12.01 6.78
CA LEU A 58 15.78 11.36 7.18
C LEU A 58 14.61 11.76 6.27
N LYS A 59 14.51 13.06 5.94
CA LYS A 59 13.46 13.58 5.04
C LYS A 59 13.62 13.02 3.63
N LYS A 60 14.85 12.89 3.13
CA LYS A 60 15.09 12.27 1.82
C LYS A 60 14.73 10.79 1.82
N PHE A 61 15.15 10.04 2.85
CA PHE A 61 14.88 8.62 2.95
C PHE A 61 13.37 8.31 3.04
N THR A 62 12.65 9.01 3.91
CA THR A 62 11.18 8.91 3.99
C THR A 62 10.52 9.34 2.67
N GLY A 63 11.01 10.40 2.03
CA GLY A 63 10.51 10.83 0.72
C GLY A 63 10.71 9.79 -0.39
N ILE A 64 11.79 9.01 -0.37
CA ILE A 64 11.99 7.88 -1.29
C ILE A 64 10.91 6.82 -1.05
N ILE A 65 10.72 6.41 0.22
CA ILE A 65 9.72 5.41 0.61
C ILE A 65 8.32 5.84 0.15
N ASP A 66 7.95 7.10 0.41
CA ASP A 66 6.66 7.67 0.04
C ASP A 66 6.43 7.58 -1.47
N ARG A 67 7.43 7.96 -2.28
CA ARG A 67 7.34 7.87 -3.74
C ARG A 67 7.15 6.43 -4.19
N GLU A 68 7.93 5.50 -3.65
CA GLU A 68 7.85 4.09 -4.05
C GLU A 68 6.50 3.46 -3.69
N ILE A 69 5.94 3.77 -2.51
CA ILE A 69 4.62 3.27 -2.11
C ILE A 69 3.50 3.90 -2.94
N MET A 70 3.62 5.18 -3.28
CA MET A 70 2.56 5.90 -4.00
C MET A 70 2.53 5.65 -5.51
N LYS A 71 3.59 5.06 -6.10
CA LYS A 71 3.69 4.75 -7.54
C LYS A 71 2.59 3.80 -8.02
N GLU A 72 2.24 2.79 -7.22
CA GLU A 72 1.37 1.68 -7.65
C GLU A 72 0.30 1.34 -6.60
N PRO A 73 -0.84 0.76 -7.02
CA PRO A 73 -1.85 0.25 -6.10
C PRO A 73 -1.32 -0.78 -5.09
N LEU A 74 -1.95 -0.85 -3.91
CA LEU A 74 -1.61 -1.82 -2.85
C LEU A 74 -2.18 -3.20 -3.15
N VAL A 75 -1.80 -3.76 -4.30
CA VAL A 75 -2.08 -5.15 -4.63
C VAL A 75 -1.06 -6.06 -3.96
N LYS A 76 -1.45 -7.31 -3.72
CA LYS A 76 -0.54 -8.32 -3.16
C LYS A 76 0.58 -8.58 -4.18
N LYS A 77 1.75 -8.00 -3.92
CA LYS A 77 2.96 -8.19 -4.72
C LYS A 77 3.57 -9.57 -4.50
N SER A 78 4.09 -10.17 -5.56
CA SER A 78 4.94 -11.36 -5.49
C SER A 78 6.24 -11.07 -4.72
N SER A 79 6.96 -12.12 -4.32
CA SER A 79 8.26 -11.95 -3.67
C SER A 79 9.24 -11.17 -4.55
N GLU A 80 9.23 -11.43 -5.86
CA GLU A 80 10.08 -10.77 -6.84
C GLU A 80 9.74 -9.27 -6.97
N GLU A 81 8.46 -8.93 -7.04
CA GLU A 81 8.01 -7.53 -7.08
C GLU A 81 8.35 -6.77 -5.80
N GLN A 82 8.23 -7.43 -4.64
CA GLN A 82 8.66 -6.84 -3.36
C GLN A 82 10.17 -6.58 -3.36
N MET A 83 10.97 -7.56 -3.82
CA MET A 83 12.42 -7.41 -3.94
C MET A 83 12.78 -6.26 -4.88
N ARG A 84 12.06 -6.12 -6.00
CA ARG A 84 12.25 -5.02 -6.93
C ARG A 84 12.01 -3.67 -6.27
N VAL A 85 10.90 -3.49 -5.54
CA VAL A 85 10.61 -2.24 -4.82
C VAL A 85 11.70 -1.95 -3.79
N ILE A 86 12.16 -2.96 -3.05
CA ILE A 86 13.26 -2.80 -2.08
C ILE A 86 14.54 -2.33 -2.79
N ASN A 87 14.90 -2.95 -3.91
CA ASN A 87 16.07 -2.57 -4.70
C ASN A 87 15.92 -1.14 -5.27
N GLU A 88 14.72 -0.72 -5.66
CA GLU A 88 14.45 0.66 -6.11
C GLU A 88 14.66 1.66 -4.97
N ILE A 89 14.17 1.37 -3.74
CA ILE A 89 14.41 2.19 -2.55
C ILE A 89 15.91 2.26 -2.22
N GLU A 90 16.61 1.13 -2.22
CA GLU A 90 18.03 1.07 -1.92
C GLU A 90 18.86 1.88 -2.93
N ASN A 91 18.59 1.69 -4.23
CA ASN A 91 19.27 2.43 -5.29
C ASN A 91 18.99 3.93 -5.23
N ALA A 92 17.75 4.34 -4.95
CA ALA A 92 17.40 5.75 -4.78
C ALA A 92 18.08 6.34 -3.55
N THR A 93 18.16 5.60 -2.45
CA THR A 93 18.84 6.02 -1.22
C THR A 93 20.33 6.27 -1.47
N ARG A 94 21.00 5.34 -2.17
CA ARG A 94 22.41 5.50 -2.57
C ARG A 94 22.66 6.72 -3.45
N LYS A 95 21.69 7.10 -4.30
CA LYS A 95 21.80 8.25 -5.20
C LYS A 95 21.51 9.58 -4.51
N GLU A 96 20.44 9.66 -3.72
CA GLU A 96 19.94 10.91 -3.15
C GLU A 96 20.54 11.22 -1.77
N VAL A 97 21.03 10.19 -1.08
CA VAL A 97 21.64 10.25 0.26
C VAL A 97 23.01 9.55 0.26
N PRO A 98 23.98 10.02 -0.55
CA PRO A 98 25.29 9.36 -0.70
C PRO A 98 26.16 9.42 0.56
N SER A 99 25.75 10.19 1.58
CA SER A 99 26.41 10.28 2.88
C SER A 99 26.22 9.03 3.75
N LEU A 100 25.25 8.16 3.43
CA LEU A 100 24.98 6.96 4.22
C LEU A 100 25.89 5.81 3.78
N ASP A 101 26.51 5.15 4.76
CA ASP A 101 27.22 3.91 4.50
C ASP A 101 26.25 2.77 4.15
N LEU A 102 26.75 1.79 3.40
CA LEU A 102 25.91 0.71 2.86
C LEU A 102 25.27 -0.13 3.96
N LYS A 103 25.99 -0.34 5.06
CA LYS A 103 25.53 -1.15 6.19
C LYS A 103 24.41 -0.46 6.96
N ALA A 104 24.42 0.88 7.02
CA ALA A 104 23.35 1.67 7.56
C ALA A 104 22.10 1.58 6.68
N VAL A 105 22.27 1.70 5.35
CA VAL A 105 21.18 1.53 4.38
C VAL A 105 20.56 0.13 4.52
N ASP A 106 21.34 -0.94 4.60
CA ASP A 106 20.84 -2.30 4.78
C ASP A 106 19.96 -2.44 6.03
N LYS A 107 20.43 -1.92 7.18
CA LYS A 107 19.65 -1.92 8.43
C LYS A 107 18.37 -1.11 8.35
N MET A 108 18.39 0.01 7.64
CA MET A 108 17.22 0.86 7.41
C MET A 108 16.19 0.12 6.55
N ILE A 109 16.65 -0.60 5.52
CA ILE A 109 15.81 -1.44 4.66
C ILE A 109 15.22 -2.62 5.45
N GLU A 110 15.99 -3.31 6.29
CA GLU A 110 15.47 -4.36 7.17
C GLU A 110 14.37 -3.84 8.10
N THR A 111 14.60 -2.67 8.68
CA THR A 111 13.62 -2.00 9.53
C THR A 111 12.37 -1.64 8.74
N LEU A 112 12.52 -1.10 7.53
CA LEU A 112 11.40 -0.80 6.64
C LEU A 112 10.57 -2.05 6.33
N LYS A 113 11.20 -3.21 6.06
CA LYS A 113 10.46 -4.47 5.83
C LYS A 113 9.63 -4.85 7.05
N ALA A 114 10.24 -4.86 8.23
CA ALA A 114 9.56 -5.23 9.47
C ALA A 114 8.40 -4.29 9.80
N LYS A 115 8.64 -2.97 9.70
CA LYS A 115 7.63 -1.94 10.01
C LYS A 115 6.56 -1.81 8.94
N GLY A 116 6.92 -2.02 7.67
CA GLY A 116 5.98 -2.09 6.55
C GLY A 116 4.97 -3.22 6.72
N MET A 117 5.41 -4.42 7.15
CA MET A 117 4.51 -5.53 7.48
C MET A 117 3.56 -5.16 8.62
N HIS A 118 4.08 -4.55 9.69
CA HIS A 118 3.27 -4.09 10.81
C HIS A 118 2.20 -3.09 10.36
N CYS A 119 2.58 -2.03 9.62
CA CYS A 119 1.66 -1.02 9.13
C CYS A 119 0.64 -1.59 8.13
N SER A 120 1.04 -2.51 7.25
CA SER A 120 0.10 -3.18 6.33
C SER A 120 -0.98 -3.96 7.08
N SER A 121 -0.64 -4.57 8.22
CA SER A 121 -1.61 -5.27 9.06
C SER A 121 -2.60 -4.33 9.78
N GLN A 122 -2.18 -3.09 10.08
CA GLN A 122 -3.04 -2.10 10.72
C GLN A 122 -4.00 -1.44 9.75
N VAL A 123 -3.57 -1.19 8.51
CA VAL A 123 -4.38 -0.49 7.49
C VAL A 123 -5.43 -1.40 6.85
N LYS A 124 -5.26 -2.72 6.93
CA LYS A 124 -6.25 -3.72 6.46
C LYS A 124 -7.39 -4.00 7.45
N ARG A 125 -7.33 -3.45 8.67
CA ARG A 125 -8.38 -3.53 9.68
C ARG A 125 -9.25 -2.29 9.64
#